data_AF-A0A087UAP6-F1
#
_entry.id   AF-A0A087UAP6-F1
#
_cell.length_a   1.000
_cell.length_b   1.000
_cell.length_c   1.000
_cell.angle_alpha   90.00
_cell.angle_beta   90.00
_cell.angle_gamma   90.00
#
_symmetry.space_group_name_H-M   'P 1'
#
loop_
_entity.id
_entity.type
_entity.pdbx_description
1 polymer ?
#
loop_
_entity_poly.entity_id
_entity_poly.type
_entity_poly.pdbx_seq_one_letter_code
_entity_poly.pdbx_strand_id
1 'polypeptide(L)'
;MKARSSSVSMTARSLGTRLLDILKKTTVEPYMFLVMFSFNARLVTLQSLLHDRACRVSLNFSNEICDDLEHEENDKEQLEALSYGNNLYTVLLMVATLPSLVMATF
;
A
#
# COMPACT_ATOMS: atom_id res chain seq x y z
N MET A 1 -12.86 35.29 48.23
CA MET A 1 -13.19 33.85 48.17
C MET A 1 -12.26 33.19 47.16
N LYS A 2 -11.69 32.04 47.53
CA LYS A 2 -10.49 31.40 46.94
C LYS A 2 -10.89 30.11 46.22
N ALA A 3 -10.17 29.83 45.12
CA ALA A 3 -10.02 28.55 44.39
C ALA A 3 -11.28 28.02 43.65
N ARG A 4 -11.21 27.31 42.52
CA ARG A 4 -10.33 26.16 42.18
C ARG A 4 -10.48 25.86 40.67
N SER A 5 -9.42 25.97 39.87
CA SER A 5 -8.59 24.86 39.34
C SER A 5 -9.33 23.85 38.44
N SER A 6 -8.96 23.83 37.15
CA SER A 6 -8.67 22.63 36.33
C SER A 6 -8.25 23.10 34.92
N SER A 7 -6.99 23.47 34.65
CA SER A 7 -5.87 22.56 34.35
C SER A 7 -6.17 21.49 33.29
N VAL A 8 -6.50 21.88 32.05
CA VAL A 8 -6.47 20.95 30.91
C VAL A 8 -5.75 21.58 29.71
N SER A 9 -4.45 21.27 29.63
CA SER A 9 -3.63 21.18 28.40
C SER A 9 -3.64 22.39 27.44
N MET A 10 -2.79 23.38 27.73
CA MET A 10 -2.50 24.52 26.85
C MET A 10 -1.53 24.17 25.68
N THR A 11 -1.06 22.93 25.60
CA THR A 11 -0.01 22.50 24.65
C THR A 11 -0.54 21.80 23.38
N ALA A 12 -1.76 21.25 23.41
CA ALA A 12 -2.29 20.42 22.31
C ALA A 12 -3.08 21.19 21.23
N ARG A 13 -3.54 22.41 21.52
CA ARG A 13 -4.27 23.24 20.52
C ARG A 13 -3.36 23.89 19.48
N SER A 14 -2.07 24.05 19.76
CA SER A 14 -1.12 24.81 18.92
C SER A 14 -0.64 24.07 17.67
N LEU A 15 -0.39 22.76 17.77
CA LEU A 15 0.09 21.98 16.63
C LEU A 15 -0.99 21.73 15.58
N GLY A 16 -2.22 21.45 15.99
CA GLY A 16 -3.33 21.16 15.06
C GLY A 16 -3.70 22.37 14.21
N THR A 17 -3.82 23.56 14.81
CA THR A 17 -4.06 24.81 14.06
C THR A 17 -2.87 25.20 13.21
N ARG A 18 -1.63 24.96 13.66
CA ARG A 18 -0.43 25.23 12.86
C ARG A 18 -0.27 24.27 11.69
N LEU A 19 -0.57 22.98 11.87
CA LEU A 19 -0.60 22.02 10.77
C LEU A 19 -1.70 22.35 9.76
N LEU A 20 -2.88 22.79 10.22
CA LEU A 20 -3.96 23.27 9.34
C LEU A 20 -3.55 24.53 8.56
N ASP A 21 -2.89 25.49 9.21
CA ASP A 21 -2.38 26.69 8.52
C ASP A 21 -1.26 26.35 7.53
N ILE A 22 -0.39 25.38 7.84
CA ILE A 22 0.65 24.88 6.93
C ILE A 22 0.01 24.12 5.75
N LEU A 23 -0.95 23.22 6.00
CA LEU A 23 -1.71 22.50 4.98
C LEU A 23 -2.47 23.45 4.04
N LYS A 24 -3.00 24.56 4.57
CA LYS A 24 -3.68 25.59 3.79
C LYS A 24 -2.73 26.42 2.91
N LYS A 25 -1.44 26.43 3.24
CA LYS A 25 -0.38 27.16 2.52
C LYS A 25 0.51 26.24 1.68
N THR A 26 0.32 24.93 1.80
CA THR A 26 1.08 23.89 1.10
C THR A 26 0.79 23.92 -0.40
N THR A 27 1.85 23.88 -1.20
CA THR A 27 1.79 23.75 -2.67
C THR A 27 1.29 22.36 -3.08
N VAL A 28 1.06 22.10 -4.36
CA VAL A 28 0.54 20.80 -4.84
C VAL A 28 1.54 19.65 -4.61
N GLU A 29 2.82 19.97 -4.39
CA GLU A 29 3.93 19.02 -4.33
C GLU A 29 3.85 18.00 -3.17
N PRO A 30 3.59 18.38 -1.90
CA PRO A 30 3.53 17.41 -0.80
C PRO A 30 2.31 16.48 -0.90
N TYR A 31 1.22 16.98 -1.49
CA TYR A 31 0.04 16.17 -1.75
C TYR A 31 0.34 15.10 -2.81
N MET A 32 0.96 15.49 -3.93
CA MET A 32 1.38 14.55 -4.97
C MET A 32 2.37 13.51 -4.43
N PHE A 33 3.30 13.92 -3.56
CA PHE A 33 4.22 13.00 -2.90
C PHE A 33 3.49 11.96 -2.04
N LEU A 34 2.55 12.39 -1.19
CA LEU A 34 1.79 11.48 -0.32
C LEU A 34 0.94 10.51 -1.12
N VAL A 35 0.33 10.97 -2.22
CA VAL A 35 -0.45 10.12 -3.13
C VAL A 35 0.46 9.06 -3.76
N MET A 36 1.62 9.45 -4.30
CA MET A 36 2.55 8.50 -4.90
C MET A 36 3.16 7.55 -3.89
N PHE A 37 3.50 8.02 -2.69
CA PHE A 37 4.01 7.17 -1.62
C PHE A 37 2.98 6.10 -1.22
N SER A 38 1.73 6.53 -0.99
CA SER A 38 0.63 5.62 -0.65
C SER A 38 0.37 4.61 -1.76
N PHE A 39 0.48 5.03 -3.03
CA PHE A 39 0.36 4.15 -4.17
C PHE A 39 1.47 3.09 -4.19
N ASN A 40 2.74 3.49 -4.03
CA ASN A 40 3.86 2.54 -4.00
C ASN A 40 3.78 1.57 -2.81
N ALA A 41 3.40 2.05 -1.62
CA ALA A 41 3.19 1.18 -0.46
C ALA A 41 2.10 0.13 -0.71
N ARG A 42 1.01 0.52 -1.40
CA ARG A 42 -0.03 -0.43 -1.85
C ARG A 42 0.52 -1.45 -2.84
N LEU A 43 1.41 -1.08 -3.76
CA LEU A 43 1.96 -2.02 -4.74
C LEU A 43 2.75 -3.15 -4.09
N VAL A 44 3.62 -2.83 -3.14
CA VAL A 44 4.44 -3.82 -2.42
C VAL A 44 3.55 -4.80 -1.66
N THR A 45 2.58 -4.29 -0.90
CA THR A 45 1.65 -5.14 -0.13
C THR A 45 0.79 -6.01 -1.03
N LEU A 46 0.35 -5.49 -2.18
CA LEU A 46 -0.43 -6.26 -3.16
C LEU A 46 0.40 -7.41 -3.75
N GLN A 47 1.68 -7.16 -4.07
CA GLN A 47 2.56 -8.18 -4.63
C GLN A 47 2.75 -9.36 -3.67
N SER A 48 3.02 -9.09 -2.39
CA SER A 48 3.16 -10.13 -1.37
C SER A 48 1.87 -10.94 -1.19
N LEU A 49 0.71 -10.27 -1.20
CA LEU A 49 -0.59 -10.90 -1.01
C LEU A 49 -1.02 -11.73 -2.22
N LEU A 50 -0.67 -11.29 -3.43
CA LEU A 50 -0.88 -12.06 -4.66
C LEU A 50 -0.01 -13.32 -4.70
N HIS A 51 1.21 -13.25 -4.16
CA HIS A 51 2.11 -14.39 -4.07
C HIS A 51 1.59 -15.46 -3.11
N ASP A 52 1.20 -15.09 -1.89
CA ASP A 52 0.60 -16.02 -0.90
C ASP A 52 -0.70 -16.64 -1.45
N ARG A 53 -1.55 -15.82 -2.09
CA ARG A 53 -2.76 -16.33 -2.75
C ARG A 53 -2.44 -17.30 -3.88
N ALA A 54 -1.43 -17.02 -4.70
CA ALA A 54 -1.03 -17.91 -5.79
C ALA A 54 -0.53 -19.26 -5.26
N CYS A 55 0.27 -19.25 -4.19
CA CYS A 55 0.78 -20.45 -3.52
C CYS A 55 -0.37 -21.35 -3.02
N ARG A 56 -1.31 -20.80 -2.24
CA ARG A 56 -2.38 -21.58 -1.60
C ARG A 56 -3.54 -21.93 -2.53
N VAL A 57 -3.93 -21.02 -3.42
CA VAL A 57 -5.18 -21.15 -4.19
C VAL A 57 -4.93 -21.61 -5.63
N SER A 58 -3.91 -21.07 -6.29
CA SER A 58 -3.65 -21.39 -7.70
C SER A 58 -2.82 -22.67 -7.85
N LEU A 59 -1.78 -22.82 -7.05
CA LEU A 59 -0.84 -23.94 -7.10
C LEU A 59 -1.18 -25.04 -6.08
N ASN A 60 -2.02 -24.71 -5.08
CA ASN A 60 -2.52 -25.64 -4.07
C ASN A 60 -1.40 -26.38 -3.33
N PHE A 61 -0.32 -25.65 -3.02
CA PHE A 61 0.76 -26.17 -2.20
C PHE A 61 0.33 -26.34 -0.74
N SER A 62 1.05 -27.20 -0.01
CA SER A 62 0.80 -27.39 1.42
C SER A 62 1.05 -26.10 2.18
N ASN A 63 0.28 -25.87 3.26
CA ASN A 63 0.41 -24.66 4.07
C ASN A 63 1.83 -24.52 4.66
N GLU A 64 2.52 -25.64 4.91
CA GLU A 64 3.91 -25.65 5.38
C GLU A 64 4.91 -25.10 4.34
N ILE A 65 4.64 -25.28 3.05
CA ILE A 65 5.46 -24.75 1.95
C ILE A 65 5.17 -23.26 1.76
N CYS A 66 3.90 -22.84 1.84
CA CYS A 66 3.53 -21.43 1.69
C CYS A 66 3.95 -20.56 2.89
N ASP A 67 4.00 -21.13 4.11
CA ASP A 67 4.47 -20.42 5.31
C ASP A 67 6.00 -20.27 5.32
N ASP A 68 6.74 -21.20 4.69
CA ASP A 68 8.21 -21.18 4.59
C ASP A 68 8.70 -21.07 3.14
N LEU A 69 8.01 -20.26 2.35
CA LEU A 69 8.27 -20.11 0.92
C LEU A 69 9.58 -19.36 0.62
N GLU A 70 10.20 -18.74 1.63
CA GLU A 70 11.50 -18.07 1.55
C GLU A 70 12.69 -19.00 1.83
N HIS A 71 12.45 -20.28 2.19
CA HIS A 71 13.51 -21.27 2.39
C HIS A 71 14.12 -21.74 1.06
N GLU A 72 15.46 -21.93 1.04
CA GLU A 72 16.19 -22.45 -0.14
C GLU A 72 15.67 -23.80 -0.65
N GLU A 73 15.07 -24.61 0.23
CA GLU A 73 14.48 -25.91 -0.14
C GLU A 73 13.23 -25.75 -1.02
N ASN A 74 12.57 -24.59 -0.97
CA ASN A 74 11.33 -24.27 -1.69
C ASN A 74 11.54 -23.32 -2.88
N ASP A 75 12.79 -23.10 -3.32
CA ASP A 75 13.14 -22.16 -4.40
C ASP A 75 12.32 -22.35 -5.68
N LYS A 76 12.00 -23.60 -6.03
CA LYS A 76 11.20 -23.91 -7.23
C LYS A 76 9.75 -23.45 -7.07
N GLU A 77 9.14 -23.78 -5.93
CA GLU A 77 7.76 -23.44 -5.59
C GLU A 77 7.62 -21.92 -5.43
N GLN A 78 8.63 -21.27 -4.86
CA GLN A 78 8.75 -19.82 -4.79
C GLN A 78 8.78 -19.21 -6.19
N LEU A 79 9.64 -19.69 -7.10
CA LEU A 79 9.75 -19.16 -8.46
C LEU A 79 8.41 -19.25 -9.21
N GLU A 80 7.70 -20.37 -9.07
CA GLU A 80 6.39 -20.57 -9.70
C GLU A 80 5.34 -19.61 -9.13
N ALA A 81 5.22 -19.54 -7.80
CA ALA A 81 4.27 -18.63 -7.16
C ALA A 81 4.59 -17.16 -7.48
N LEU A 82 5.86 -16.79 -7.68
CA LEU A 82 6.27 -15.42 -7.99
C LEU A 82 5.91 -15.06 -9.44
N SER A 83 6.14 -15.99 -10.37
CA SER A 83 5.75 -15.85 -11.78
C SER A 83 4.25 -15.69 -11.94
N TYR A 84 3.45 -16.51 -11.24
CA TYR A 84 1.99 -16.39 -11.25
C TYR A 84 1.52 -15.05 -10.67
N GLY A 85 2.05 -14.64 -9.51
CA GLY A 85 1.72 -13.35 -8.90
C GLY A 85 2.05 -12.16 -9.82
N ASN A 86 3.22 -12.19 -10.45
CA ASN A 86 3.66 -11.14 -11.38
C ASN A 86 2.81 -11.09 -12.65
N ASN A 87 2.45 -12.24 -13.23
CA ASN A 87 1.56 -12.28 -14.39
C ASN A 87 0.17 -11.73 -14.05
N LEU A 88 -0.38 -12.05 -12.88
CA LEU A 88 -1.67 -11.54 -12.44
C LEU A 88 -1.64 -10.01 -12.27
N TYR A 89 -0.56 -9.50 -11.67
CA TYR A 89 -0.33 -8.06 -11.52
C TYR A 89 -0.17 -7.37 -12.89
N THR A 90 0.54 -7.98 -13.82
CA THR A 90 0.70 -7.48 -15.19
C THR A 90 -0.64 -7.35 -15.91
N VAL A 91 -1.51 -8.35 -15.79
CA VAL A 91 -2.87 -8.29 -16.37
C VAL A 91 -3.69 -7.17 -15.73
N LEU A 92 -3.60 -6.99 -14.41
CA LEU A 92 -4.30 -5.90 -13.72
C LEU A 92 -3.86 -4.52 -14.25
N LEU A 93 -2.57 -4.32 -14.47
CA LEU A 93 -2.05 -3.08 -15.04
C LEU A 93 -2.51 -2.88 -16.49
N MET A 94 -2.52 -3.92 -17.31
CA MET A 94 -3.05 -3.85 -18.67
C MET A 94 -4.52 -3.43 -18.68
N VAL A 95 -5.35 -3.99 -17.80
CA VAL A 95 -6.76 -3.60 -17.68
C VAL A 95 -6.91 -2.15 -17.18
N ALA A 96 -6.05 -1.73 -16.24
CA ALA A 96 -6.07 -0.37 -15.71
C ALA A 96 -5.64 0.70 -16.73
N THR A 97 -4.86 0.35 -17.76
CA THR A 97 -4.46 1.26 -18.84
C THR A 97 -5.46 1.31 -20.01
N LEU A 98 -6.42 0.38 -20.08
CA LEU A 98 -7.47 0.38 -21.11
C LEU A 98 -8.26 1.69 -21.18
N PRO A 99 -8.73 2.30 -20.06
CA PRO A 99 -9.45 3.57 -20.11
C PRO A 99 -8.62 4.69 -20.72
N SER A 100 -7.32 4.73 -20.44
CA SER A 100 -6.40 5.72 -20.98
C SER A 100 -6.25 5.60 -22.49
N LEU A 101 -6.18 4.36 -23.00
CA LEU A 101 -6.14 4.09 -24.44
C LEU A 101 -7.46 4.49 -25.12
N VAL A 102 -8.60 4.14 -24.52
CA VAL A 102 -9.92 4.52 -25.05
C VAL A 102 -10.05 6.04 -25.13
N MET A 103 -9.71 6.76 -24.06
CA MET A 103 -9.75 8.23 -24.02
C MET A 103 -8.75 8.91 -24.97
N ALA A 104 -7.69 8.21 -25.41
CA ALA A 104 -6.73 8.75 -26.37
C ALA A 104 -7.20 8.60 -27.83
N THR A 105 -8.16 7.70 -28.09
CA THR A 105 -8.67 7.42 -29.45
C THR A 105 -9.93 8.18 -29.84
N PHE A 106 -10.67 8.73 -28.86
CA PHE A 106 -11.87 9.56 -29.06
C PHE A 106 -11.57 11.01 -28.74
#